data_AF-A0A2N1QT07-F1
#
_entry.id   AF-A0A2N1QT07-F1
#
_cell.length_a   1.000
_cell.length_b   1.000
_cell.length_c   1.000
_cell.angle_alpha   90.00
_cell.angle_beta   90.00
_cell.angle_gamma   90.00
#
_symmetry.space_group_name_H-M   'P 1'
#
loop_
_entity.id
_entity.type
_entity.pdbx_description
1 polymer ?
#
loop_
_entity_poly.entity_id
_entity_poly.type
_entity_poly.pdbx_seq_one_letter_code
_entity_poly.pdbx_strand_id
1 'polypeptide(L)'
;MLSSNLEKLYKSFDEILNVDTENNIEFWYARDLQECLGYARWENFIVAINRAIESCKSTGIEPLYHFREGTKLIVHGKGGKREIQDYMLTRYACYLIGTAIGVRPTQLTKC
;
A
#
# COMPACT_ATOMS: atom_id res chain seq x y z
N MET A 1 11.95 -23.50 -2.92
CA MET A 1 12.18 -22.59 -4.06
C MET A 1 10.96 -21.69 -4.13
N LEU A 2 11.08 -20.41 -3.77
CA LEU A 2 9.96 -19.47 -3.93
C LEU A 2 9.67 -19.37 -5.44
N SER A 3 8.39 -19.37 -5.82
CA SER A 3 7.98 -19.21 -7.21
C SER A 3 8.50 -17.87 -7.75
N SER A 4 9.08 -17.83 -8.96
CA SER A 4 9.67 -16.63 -9.59
C SER A 4 8.77 -15.39 -9.63
N ASN A 5 7.44 -15.58 -9.63
CA ASN A 5 6.46 -14.49 -9.56
C ASN A 5 6.46 -13.75 -8.22
N LEU A 6 6.79 -14.46 -7.13
CA LEU A 6 6.83 -13.90 -5.79
C LEU A 6 8.08 -13.05 -5.58
N GLU A 7 9.23 -13.44 -6.13
CA GLU A 7 10.45 -12.61 -6.12
C GLU A 7 10.28 -11.30 -6.91
N LYS A 8 9.62 -11.35 -8.07
CA LYS A 8 9.31 -10.14 -8.84
C LYS A 8 8.41 -9.20 -8.05
N LEU A 9 7.38 -9.73 -7.40
CA LEU A 9 6.48 -8.95 -6.57
C LEU A 9 7.25 -8.26 -5.44
N TYR A 10 8.07 -8.99 -4.68
CA TYR A 10 8.88 -8.42 -3.61
C TYR A 10 9.78 -7.28 -4.08
N LYS A 11 10.47 -7.49 -5.21
CA LYS A 11 11.32 -6.45 -5.77
C LYS A 11 10.52 -5.20 -6.12
N SER A 12 9.32 -5.35 -6.67
CA SER A 12 8.44 -4.21 -6.95
C SER A 12 8.02 -3.48 -5.67
N PHE A 13 7.77 -4.19 -4.56
CA PHE A 13 7.47 -3.56 -3.27
C PHE A 13 8.65 -2.77 -2.70
N ASP A 14 9.87 -3.31 -2.80
CA ASP A 14 11.09 -2.62 -2.35
C ASP A 14 11.35 -1.35 -3.18
N GLU A 15 11.06 -1.37 -4.48
CA GLU A 15 11.24 -0.24 -5.40
C GLU A 15 10.31 0.95 -5.09
N ILE A 16 9.15 0.70 -4.45
CA ILE A 16 8.16 1.72 -4.08
C ILE A 16 8.17 2.04 -2.58
N LEU A 17 9.16 1.52 -1.83
CA LEU A 17 9.35 1.85 -0.43
C LEU A 17 9.79 3.31 -0.27
N ASN A 18 9.12 4.02 0.62
CA ASN A 18 9.45 5.39 1.00
C ASN A 18 9.78 5.44 2.51
N VAL A 19 10.49 6.47 2.92
CA VAL A 19 10.77 6.75 4.34
C VAL A 19 10.27 8.14 4.67
N ASP A 20 9.42 8.25 5.67
CA ASP A 20 9.03 9.54 6.24
C ASP A 20 10.25 10.09 6.98
N THR A 21 10.88 11.12 6.42
CA THR A 21 12.11 11.69 6.95
C THR A 21 11.95 12.33 8.33
N GLU A 22 10.73 12.71 8.71
CA GLU A 22 10.48 13.34 10.01
C GLU A 22 10.47 12.30 11.13
N ASN A 23 9.86 11.14 10.87
CA ASN A 23 9.63 10.10 11.88
C ASN A 23 10.49 8.85 11.67
N ASN A 24 11.27 8.79 10.58
CA ASN A 24 12.04 7.64 10.13
C ASN A 24 11.18 6.36 10.01
N ILE A 25 9.96 6.51 9.47
CA ILE A 25 8.99 5.43 9.32
C ILE A 25 8.93 5.01 7.84
N GLU A 26 9.09 3.72 7.60
CA GLU A 26 8.87 3.10 6.29
C GLU A 26 7.39 3.09 5.93
N PHE A 27 7.08 3.51 4.70
CA PHE A 27 5.72 3.52 4.20
C PHE A 27 5.67 3.31 2.68
N TRP A 28 4.47 2.97 2.20
CA TRP A 28 4.13 2.85 0.79
C TRP A 28 2.96 3.75 0.45
N TYR A 29 3.00 4.36 -0.72
CA TYR A 29 1.81 5.04 -1.25
C TYR A 29 0.80 4.01 -1.77
N ALA A 30 -0.46 4.18 -1.43
CA ALA A 30 -1.51 3.29 -1.90
C ALA A 30 -1.66 3.30 -3.42
N ARG A 31 -1.38 4.42 -4.11
CA ARG A 31 -1.35 4.46 -5.58
C ARG A 31 -0.27 3.56 -6.19
N ASP A 32 0.93 3.48 -5.60
CA ASP A 32 1.96 2.56 -6.09
C ASP A 32 1.58 1.11 -5.81
N LEU A 33 1.11 0.86 -4.58
CA LEU A 33 0.70 -0.46 -4.16
C LEU A 33 -0.43 -1.02 -5.03
N GLN A 34 -1.36 -0.16 -5.45
CA GLN A 34 -2.43 -0.51 -6.40
C GLN A 34 -1.86 -1.13 -7.69
N GLU A 35 -0.86 -0.47 -8.29
CA GLU A 35 -0.23 -0.91 -9.53
C GLU A 35 0.54 -2.22 -9.32
N CYS A 36 1.31 -2.34 -8.24
CA CYS A 36 2.04 -3.56 -7.90
C CYS A 36 1.11 -4.77 -7.70
N LEU A 37 -0.09 -4.56 -7.14
CA LEU A 37 -1.09 -5.60 -6.91
C LEU A 37 -2.00 -5.85 -8.12
N GLY A 38 -1.81 -5.13 -9.24
CA GLY A 38 -2.55 -5.33 -10.48
C GLY A 38 -3.98 -4.76 -10.47
N TYR A 39 -4.30 -3.83 -9.57
CA TYR A 39 -5.59 -3.17 -9.54
C TYR A 39 -5.67 -2.09 -10.64
N ALA A 40 -6.53 -2.30 -11.63
CA ALA A 40 -6.68 -1.35 -12.74
C ALA A 40 -7.42 -0.05 -12.39
N ARG A 41 -8.25 -0.06 -11.32
CA ARG A 41 -9.13 1.05 -10.94
C ARG A 41 -8.97 1.38 -9.46
N TRP A 42 -8.82 2.66 -9.15
CA TRP A 42 -8.67 3.15 -7.77
C TRP A 42 -9.90 2.81 -6.91
N GLU A 43 -11.10 2.90 -7.47
CA GLU A 43 -12.36 2.64 -6.78
C GLU A 43 -12.45 1.19 -6.28
N ASN A 44 -11.78 0.25 -6.94
CA ASN A 44 -11.72 -1.13 -6.48
C ASN A 44 -10.68 -1.30 -5.37
N PHE A 45 -9.56 -0.56 -5.46
CA PHE A 45 -8.49 -0.67 -4.48
C PHE A 45 -8.84 0.01 -3.16
N ILE A 46 -9.54 1.16 -3.20
CA ILE A 46 -10.04 1.83 -1.99
C ILE A 46 -11.00 0.94 -1.20
N VAL A 47 -11.77 0.06 -1.85
CA VAL A 47 -12.62 -0.93 -1.16
C VAL A 47 -11.77 -1.93 -0.36
N ALA A 48 -10.63 -2.36 -0.91
CA ALA A 48 -9.69 -3.24 -0.19
C ALA A 48 -9.03 -2.53 1.01
N ILE A 49 -8.63 -1.26 0.83
CA ILE A 49 -8.10 -0.42 1.91
C ILE A 49 -9.13 -0.28 3.03
N ASN A 50 -10.39 0.04 2.70
CA ASN A 50 -11.46 0.19 3.69
C ASN A 50 -11.71 -1.11 4.48
N ARG A 51 -11.67 -2.27 3.82
CA ARG A 51 -11.77 -3.57 4.52
C ARG A 51 -10.58 -3.82 5.46
N ALA A 52 -9.38 -3.40 5.06
CA ALA A 52 -8.19 -3.50 5.89
C ALA A 52 -8.26 -2.56 7.10
N ILE A 53 -8.80 -1.34 6.93
CA ILE A 53 -9.07 -0.40 8.02
C ILE A 53 -10.06 -1.00 9.02
N GLU A 54 -11.18 -1.55 8.56
CA GLU A 54 -12.16 -2.19 9.46
C GLU A 54 -11.56 -3.40 10.19
N SER A 55 -10.70 -4.17 9.51
CA SER A 55 -9.97 -5.26 10.15
C SER A 55 -9.02 -4.75 11.25
N CYS A 56 -8.30 -3.65 11.00
CA CYS A 56 -7.46 -2.98 11.99
C CYS A 56 -8.27 -2.51 13.22
N LYS A 57 -9.43 -1.88 12.99
CA LYS A 57 -10.33 -1.46 14.09
C LYS A 57 -10.77 -2.65 14.93
N SER A 58 -11.09 -3.77 14.30
CA SER A 58 -11.55 -4.98 15.01
C SER A 58 -10.49 -5.58 15.94
N THR A 59 -9.20 -5.29 15.72
CA THR A 59 -8.11 -5.72 16.61
C THR A 59 -7.83 -4.72 17.74
N GLY A 60 -8.56 -3.62 17.81
CA GLY A 60 -8.38 -2.57 18.82
C GLY A 60 -7.20 -1.63 18.54
N ILE A 61 -6.61 -1.70 17.35
CA ILE A 61 -5.51 -0.81 16.93
C ILE A 61 -6.10 0.42 16.23
N GLU A 62 -5.59 1.62 16.57
CA GLU A 62 -5.97 2.89 15.94
C GLU A 62 -5.50 2.92 14.46
N PRO A 63 -6.42 2.91 13.47
CA PRO A 63 -6.05 2.85 12.06
C PRO A 63 -5.21 4.04 11.59
N LEU A 64 -5.33 5.22 12.20
CA LEU A 64 -4.56 6.40 11.80
C LEU A 64 -3.04 6.21 11.94
N TYR A 65 -2.58 5.26 12.76
CA TYR A 65 -1.15 4.91 12.83
C TYR A 65 -0.65 4.09 11.64
N HIS A 66 -1.54 3.59 10.79
CA HIS A 66 -1.21 2.67 9.71
C HIS A 66 -1.77 3.08 8.35
N PHE A 67 -2.89 3.81 8.33
CA PHE A 67 -3.60 4.28 7.15
C PHE A 67 -3.73 5.80 7.23
N ARG A 68 -2.65 6.51 6.89
CA ARG A 68 -2.64 7.98 6.93
C ARG A 68 -3.12 8.52 5.59
N GLU A 69 -4.22 9.25 5.60
CA GLU A 69 -4.68 9.99 4.41
C GLU A 69 -3.71 11.11 4.04
N GLY A 70 -3.46 11.27 2.76
CA GLY A 70 -2.59 12.30 2.23
C GLY A 70 -2.84 12.54 0.75
N THR A 71 -1.85 13.14 0.10
CA THR A 71 -1.84 13.29 -1.35
C THR A 71 -0.53 12.75 -1.92
N LYS A 72 -0.59 12.30 -3.16
CA LYS A 72 0.59 11.95 -3.94
C LYS A 72 0.69 12.86 -5.15
N LEU A 73 1.86 13.45 -5.34
CA LEU A 73 2.18 14.23 -6.53
C LEU A 73 2.42 13.29 -7.71
N ILE A 74 1.63 13.43 -8.77
CA ILE A 74 1.79 12.68 -10.01
C ILE A 74 2.11 13.60 -11.17
N VAL A 75 2.87 13.07 -12.14
CA VAL A 75 3.14 13.74 -13.41
C VAL A 75 2.13 13.26 -14.45
N HIS A 76 1.53 14.20 -15.18
CA HIS A 76 0.54 13.95 -16.21
C HIS A 76 0.90 14.72 -17.50
N GLY A 77 0.58 14.12 -18.66
CA GLY A 77 0.70 14.78 -19.96
C GLY A 77 2.11 15.31 -20.23
N LYS A 78 2.21 16.56 -20.72
CA LYS A 78 3.48 17.24 -21.05
C LYS A 78 4.24 17.74 -19.81
N GLY A 79 4.31 16.93 -18.75
CA GLY A 79 5.02 17.28 -17.50
C GLY A 79 4.20 18.10 -16.50
N GLY A 80 2.88 18.19 -16.67
CA GLY A 80 2.01 18.81 -15.68
C GLY A 80 2.02 18.01 -14.38
N LYS A 81 2.05 18.68 -13.23
CA LYS A 81 2.05 18.03 -11.93
C LYS A 81 0.71 18.29 -11.24
N ARG A 82 0.13 17.27 -10.61
CA ARG A 82 -1.05 17.42 -9.77
C ARG A 82 -0.98 16.50 -8.57
N GLU A 83 -1.56 16.94 -7.47
CA GLU A 83 -1.78 16.09 -6.31
C GLU A 83 -3.09 15.33 -6.47
N ILE A 84 -3.07 14.05 -6.10
CA ILE A 84 -4.25 13.20 -6.03
C ILE A 84 -4.36 12.62 -4.63
N GLN A 85 -5.58 12.38 -4.15
CA GLN A 85 -5.82 11.72 -2.87
C GLN A 85 -5.10 10.37 -2.83
N ASP A 86 -4.40 10.09 -1.73
CA ASP A 86 -3.66 8.86 -1.53
C ASP A 86 -3.63 8.48 -0.03
N TYR A 87 -3.00 7.34 0.26
CA TYR A 87 -2.69 6.91 1.64
C TYR A 87 -1.20 6.60 1.75
N MET A 88 -0.62 6.97 2.89
CA MET A 88 0.64 6.39 3.36
C MET A 88 0.31 5.16 4.20
N LEU A 89 0.82 4.03 3.76
CA LEU A 89 0.54 2.71 4.33
C LEU A 89 1.79 2.18 5.00
N THR A 90 1.71 1.85 6.28
CA THR A 90 2.81 1.13 6.95
C THR A 90 2.84 -0.33 6.49
N ARG A 91 3.92 -1.03 6.87
CA ARG A 91 4.06 -2.48 6.68
C ARG A 91 2.83 -3.26 7.17
N TYR A 92 2.28 -2.87 8.32
CA TYR A 92 1.09 -3.51 8.89
C TYR A 92 -0.17 -3.24 8.05
N ALA A 93 -0.35 -2.03 7.52
CA ALA A 93 -1.45 -1.75 6.60
C ALA A 93 -1.34 -2.57 5.30
N CYS A 94 -0.14 -2.67 4.71
CA CYS A 94 0.12 -3.50 3.53
C CYS A 94 -0.24 -4.97 3.78
N TYR A 95 0.13 -5.51 4.95
CA TYR A 95 -0.24 -6.85 5.37
C TYR A 95 -1.77 -7.04 5.46
N LEU A 96 -2.48 -6.12 6.11
CA LEU A 96 -3.94 -6.19 6.25
C LEU A 96 -4.65 -6.09 4.89
N ILE A 97 -4.18 -5.22 3.98
CA ILE A 97 -4.69 -5.10 2.61
C ILE A 97 -4.55 -6.43 1.88
N GLY A 98 -3.37 -7.05 1.94
CA GLY A 98 -3.14 -8.38 1.38
C GLY A 98 -4.09 -9.45 1.89
N THR A 99 -4.32 -9.43 3.20
CA THR A 99 -5.24 -10.36 3.85
C THR A 99 -6.68 -10.12 3.38
N ALA A 100 -7.09 -8.87 3.20
CA ALA A 100 -8.42 -8.49 2.72
C ALA A 100 -8.69 -8.88 1.25
N ILE A 101 -7.63 -9.06 0.44
CA ILE A 101 -7.73 -9.49 -0.96
C ILE A 101 -7.52 -11.00 -1.16
N GLY A 102 -7.31 -11.75 -0.07
CA GLY A 102 -7.07 -13.20 -0.12
C GLY A 102 -5.65 -13.59 -0.56
N VAL A 103 -4.69 -12.64 -0.55
CA VAL A 103 -3.27 -12.95 -0.73
C VAL A 103 -2.75 -13.58 0.55
N ARG A 104 -2.04 -14.71 0.42
CA ARG A 104 -1.56 -15.47 1.59
C ARG A 104 -0.57 -14.61 2.40
N PRO A 105 -0.73 -14.49 3.73
CA PRO A 105 0.15 -13.73 4.63
C PRO A 105 1.65 -13.96 4.43
N THR A 106 2.04 -15.19 4.09
CA THR A 106 3.42 -15.59 3.83
C THR A 106 4.07 -14.87 2.64
N GLN A 107 3.27 -14.23 1.78
CA GLN A 107 3.74 -13.41 0.67
C GLN A 107 3.98 -11.94 1.05
N LEU A 108 3.54 -11.48 2.22
CA LEU A 108 3.65 -10.06 2.64
C LEU A 108 4.43 -9.85 3.93
N THR A 109 4.71 -10.91 4.69
CA THR A 109 5.54 -10.83 5.91
C THR A 109 7.03 -10.54 5.65
N LYS A 110 7.41 -10.30 4.40
CA LYS A 110 8.76 -9.84 4.03
C LYS A 110 8.78 -8.41 3.48
N CYS A 111 7.61 -7.82 3.18
CA CYS A 111 7.47 -6.39 2.98
C CYS A 111 7.80 -5.70 4.27
#